data_AF-A0A0V0Q0N2-F1
#
_entry.id   AF-A0A0V0Q0N2-F1
#
_cell.length_a   1.000
_cell.length_b   1.000
_cell.length_c   1.000
_cell.angle_alpha   90.00
_cell.angle_beta   90.00
_cell.angle_gamma   90.00
#
_symmetry.space_group_name_H-M   'P 1'
#
loop_
_entity.id
_entity.type
_entity.pdbx_description
1 polymer ?
#
loop_
_entity_poly.entity_id
_entity_poly.type
_entity_poly.pdbx_seq_one_letter_code
_entity_poly.pdbx_strand_id
1 'polypeptide(L)'
;MRILASLLFGALAAGPALAQDAAMTAPPAAPFVQVSTLVPLPDFIPGLGTLYVDPASLPAGPFLGYDHDGTLSATIYMVPIEDLQAGTAFDDLPVGSQTVTSVDVYYNAGHPGVEKPHAHVVLYHDAGAHDRLAK
;
A
#
# COMPACT_ATOMS: atom_id res chain seq x y z
N MET A 1 -60.29 12.25 17.58
CA MET A 1 -59.21 13.21 17.29
C MET A 1 -58.06 12.98 18.26
N ARG A 2 -57.06 12.18 17.89
CA ARG A 2 -55.74 12.11 18.53
C ARG A 2 -54.74 11.81 17.42
N ILE A 3 -54.05 12.85 16.96
CA ILE A 3 -53.01 12.78 15.95
C ILE A 3 -51.76 12.25 16.66
N LEU A 4 -51.31 11.05 16.34
CA LEU A 4 -49.99 10.56 16.73
C LEU A 4 -49.03 10.87 15.57
N ALA A 5 -48.16 11.85 15.79
CA ALA A 5 -47.12 12.24 14.84
C ALA A 5 -46.06 11.13 14.74
N SER A 6 -45.86 10.61 13.54
CA SER A 6 -44.75 9.71 13.21
C SER A 6 -43.45 10.52 13.18
N LEU A 7 -42.58 10.34 14.18
CA LEU A 7 -41.20 10.82 14.15
C LEU A 7 -40.37 9.84 13.30
N LEU A 8 -40.10 10.24 12.06
CA LEU A 8 -39.17 9.59 11.17
C LEU A 8 -37.75 9.86 11.68
N PHE A 9 -37.13 8.87 12.34
CA PHE A 9 -35.71 8.90 12.69
C PHE A 9 -34.90 8.72 11.39
N GLY A 10 -34.36 9.82 10.87
CA GLY A 10 -33.34 9.76 9.83
C GLY A 10 -32.05 9.19 10.42
N ALA A 11 -31.75 7.93 10.11
CA ALA A 11 -30.43 7.40 10.38
C ALA A 11 -29.45 7.99 9.35
N LEU A 12 -28.55 8.84 9.85
CA LEU A 12 -27.38 9.33 9.14
C LEU A 12 -26.61 8.13 8.57
N ALA A 13 -26.48 8.05 7.25
CA ALA A 13 -25.53 7.14 6.62
C ALA A 13 -24.12 7.67 6.91
N ALA A 14 -23.48 7.14 7.95
CA ALA A 14 -22.03 7.27 8.11
C ALA A 14 -21.37 6.45 6.98
N GLY A 15 -20.95 7.14 5.92
CA GLY A 15 -20.16 6.54 4.85
C GLY A 15 -18.79 6.04 5.32
N PRO A 16 -18.08 5.23 4.52
CA PRO A 16 -16.89 4.45 4.90
C PRO A 16 -15.62 5.31 4.99
N ALA A 17 -15.61 6.39 5.76
CA ALA A 17 -14.43 7.23 5.97
C ALA A 17 -13.50 6.72 7.09
N LEU A 18 -13.95 5.77 7.93
CA LEU A 18 -13.21 5.31 9.12
C LEU A 18 -12.26 4.13 8.86
N ALA A 19 -12.15 3.64 7.61
CA ALA A 19 -11.32 2.48 7.28
C ALA A 19 -9.96 2.83 6.65
N GLN A 20 -9.66 4.12 6.44
CA GLN A 20 -8.50 4.57 5.66
C GLN A 20 -7.24 4.80 6.50
N ASP A 21 -7.39 5.16 7.78
CA ASP A 21 -6.25 5.36 8.70
C ASP A 21 -5.68 4.05 9.27
N ALA A 22 -6.36 2.92 9.07
CA ALA A 22 -6.02 1.64 9.69
C ALA A 22 -4.67 1.07 9.24
N ALA A 23 -4.13 1.55 8.11
CA ALA A 23 -2.84 1.15 7.58
C ALA A 23 -1.70 2.13 7.88
N MET A 24 -1.95 3.24 8.59
CA MET A 24 -0.92 4.27 8.83
C MET A 24 0.21 3.82 9.75
N THR A 25 0.00 2.75 10.52
CA THR A 25 1.01 2.18 11.42
C THR A 25 1.14 0.67 11.24
N ALA A 26 2.36 0.14 11.33
CA ALA A 26 2.63 -1.29 11.25
C ALA A 26 2.33 -2.03 12.58
N PRO A 27 1.94 -3.33 12.51
CA PRO A 27 1.59 -4.05 11.29
C PRO A 27 0.20 -3.64 10.79
N PRO A 28 -0.02 -3.57 9.46
CA PRO A 28 -1.36 -3.44 8.92
C PRO A 28 -2.24 -4.62 9.33
N ALA A 29 -3.56 -4.39 9.38
CA ALA A 29 -4.52 -5.46 9.62
C ALA A 29 -4.48 -6.52 8.50
N ALA A 30 -4.96 -7.73 8.80
CA ALA A 30 -5.14 -8.78 7.78
C ALA A 30 -5.94 -8.23 6.57
N PRO A 31 -5.61 -8.66 5.33
CA PRO A 31 -4.82 -9.84 4.96
C PRO A 31 -3.31 -9.61 4.76
N PHE A 32 -2.79 -8.42 5.10
CA PHE A 32 -1.38 -8.10 4.88
C PHE A 32 -0.43 -8.97 5.71
N VAL A 33 0.63 -9.45 5.07
CA VAL A 33 1.72 -10.22 5.69
C VAL A 33 3.08 -9.59 5.38
N GLN A 34 4.02 -9.70 6.31
CA GLN A 34 5.35 -9.14 6.14
C GLN A 34 6.15 -9.92 5.09
N VAL A 35 6.71 -9.22 4.10
CA VAL A 35 7.35 -9.83 2.92
C VAL A 35 8.56 -10.68 3.30
N SER A 36 9.34 -10.29 4.30
CA SER A 36 10.51 -11.07 4.78
C SER A 36 10.14 -12.44 5.35
N THR A 37 8.86 -12.69 5.65
CA THR A 37 8.38 -14.02 6.05
C THR A 37 7.99 -14.91 4.86
N LEU A 38 7.83 -14.33 3.67
CA LEU A 38 7.50 -15.02 2.42
C LEU A 38 8.73 -15.39 1.60
N VAL A 39 9.74 -14.53 1.61
CA VAL A 39 10.96 -14.65 0.79
C VAL A 39 12.19 -14.25 1.62
N PRO A 40 13.40 -14.78 1.32
CA PRO A 40 14.60 -14.52 2.09
C PRO A 40 15.14 -13.10 1.85
N LEU A 41 14.47 -12.11 2.43
CA LEU A 41 14.83 -10.69 2.42
C LEU A 41 15.00 -10.19 3.86
N PRO A 42 15.79 -9.12 4.09
CA PRO A 42 15.82 -8.48 5.40
C PRO A 42 14.44 -7.91 5.76
N ASP A 43 14.18 -7.76 7.06
CA ASP A 43 12.92 -7.16 7.53
C ASP A 43 12.73 -5.73 7.04
N PHE A 44 13.81 -4.95 7.00
CA PHE A 44 13.83 -3.59 6.51
C PHE A 44 14.75 -3.47 5.29
N ILE A 45 14.26 -2.84 4.22
CA ILE A 45 15.00 -2.62 2.97
C ILE A 45 15.23 -1.12 2.79
N PRO A 46 16.48 -0.63 2.78
CA PRO A 46 16.75 0.78 2.50
C PRO A 46 16.10 1.24 1.17
N GLY A 47 15.33 2.32 1.26
CA GLY A 47 14.53 2.89 0.17
C GLY A 47 13.09 2.38 0.08
N LEU A 48 12.74 1.27 0.74
CA LEU A 48 11.40 0.64 0.68
C LEU A 48 10.77 0.42 2.06
N GLY A 49 11.58 0.24 3.09
CA GLY A 49 11.14 0.05 4.48
C GLY A 49 10.86 -1.40 4.84
N THR A 50 10.11 -1.59 5.93
CA THR A 50 9.51 -2.87 6.28
C THR A 50 8.27 -3.08 5.42
N LEU A 51 8.31 -4.09 4.55
CA LEU A 51 7.26 -4.31 3.55
C LEU A 51 6.19 -5.29 4.03
N TYR A 52 4.93 -4.93 3.81
CA TYR A 52 3.77 -5.80 3.94
C TYR A 52 2.98 -5.88 2.64
N VAL A 53 2.39 -7.03 2.33
CA VAL A 53 1.57 -7.22 1.13
C VAL A 53 0.42 -8.17 1.40
N ASP A 54 -0.72 -7.99 0.76
CA ASP A 54 -1.73 -9.05 0.63
C ASP A 54 -1.23 -10.06 -0.42
N PRO A 55 -0.97 -11.33 -0.09
CA PRO A 55 -0.51 -12.31 -1.07
C PRO A 55 -1.43 -12.47 -2.29
N ALA A 56 -2.73 -12.17 -2.16
CA ALA A 56 -3.68 -12.20 -3.26
C ALA A 56 -3.52 -11.04 -4.27
N SER A 57 -2.76 -10.00 -3.90
CA SER A 57 -2.50 -8.82 -4.74
C SER A 57 -1.20 -8.93 -5.56
N LEU A 58 -0.46 -10.03 -5.40
CA LEU A 58 0.75 -10.29 -6.18
C LEU A 58 0.42 -10.56 -7.66
N PRO A 59 1.32 -10.20 -8.61
CA PRO A 59 2.68 -9.71 -8.37
C PRO A 59 2.79 -8.20 -8.12
N ALA A 60 1.77 -7.40 -8.45
CA ALA A 60 1.89 -5.94 -8.46
C ALA A 60 1.85 -5.29 -7.07
N GLY A 61 1.05 -5.80 -6.14
CA GLY A 61 0.80 -5.20 -4.82
C GLY A 61 -0.57 -4.51 -4.73
N PRO A 62 -0.74 -3.51 -3.83
CA PRO A 62 0.31 -2.69 -3.22
C PRO A 62 1.12 -3.41 -2.14
N PHE A 63 2.41 -3.10 -2.13
CA PHE A 63 3.27 -3.28 -0.97
C PHE A 63 3.21 -2.02 -0.10
N LEU A 64 2.97 -2.19 1.19
CA LEU A 64 2.98 -1.11 2.18
C LEU A 64 4.36 -1.03 2.82
N GLY A 65 5.04 0.10 2.63
CA GLY A 65 6.37 0.38 3.17
C GLY A 65 6.31 1.24 4.41
N TYR A 66 6.75 0.68 5.53
CA TYR A 66 6.82 1.35 6.82
C TYR A 66 8.26 1.71 7.18
N ASP A 67 8.46 2.87 7.81
CA ASP A 67 9.76 3.24 8.35
C ASP A 67 10.10 2.46 9.64
N HIS A 68 11.25 2.77 10.24
CA HIS A 68 11.70 2.16 11.49
C HIS A 68 10.78 2.42 12.69
N ASP A 69 10.01 3.51 12.68
CA ASP A 69 9.03 3.83 13.72
C ASP A 69 7.67 3.15 13.45
N GLY A 70 7.58 2.40 12.35
CA GLY A 70 6.37 1.72 11.91
C GLY A 70 5.35 2.65 11.29
N THR A 71 5.72 3.84 10.82
CA THR A 71 4.81 4.78 10.13
C THR A 71 4.77 4.49 8.64
N LEU A 72 3.56 4.41 8.07
CA LEU A 72 3.36 4.20 6.64
C LEU A 72 3.99 5.35 5.88
N SER A 73 5.05 5.03 5.14
CA SER A 73 5.86 6.01 4.42
C SER A 73 5.67 5.89 2.92
N ALA A 74 5.40 4.69 2.40
CA ALA A 74 5.15 4.51 0.97
C ALA A 74 4.14 3.41 0.64
N THR A 75 3.46 3.59 -0.50
CA THR A 75 2.79 2.53 -1.25
C THR A 75 3.66 2.19 -2.45
N ILE A 76 4.02 0.93 -2.63
CA ILE A 76 4.91 0.48 -3.70
C ILE A 76 4.19 -0.52 -4.59
N TYR A 77 4.28 -0.33 -5.89
CA TYR A 77 3.88 -1.33 -6.89
C TYR A 77 5.11 -1.90 -7.59
N MET A 78 5.16 -3.22 -7.72
CA MET A 78 6.20 -3.95 -8.44
C MET A 78 5.63 -4.44 -9.77
N VAL A 79 5.70 -3.61 -10.80
CA VAL A 79 5.03 -3.89 -12.08
C VAL A 79 5.99 -4.63 -13.02
N PRO A 80 5.71 -5.89 -13.41
CA PRO A 80 6.59 -6.64 -14.29
C PRO A 80 6.70 -5.99 -15.67
N ILE A 81 7.92 -5.78 -16.15
CA ILE A 81 8.15 -5.14 -17.45
C ILE A 81 7.60 -6.01 -18.59
N GLU A 82 7.71 -7.35 -18.46
CA GLU A 82 7.19 -8.28 -19.46
C GLU A 82 5.67 -8.20 -19.61
N ASP A 83 4.94 -8.00 -18.51
CA ASP A 83 3.48 -7.93 -18.51
C ASP A 83 3.03 -6.64 -19.20
N LEU A 84 3.68 -5.51 -18.89
CA LEU A 84 3.44 -4.25 -19.58
C LEU A 84 3.71 -4.36 -21.08
N GLN A 85 4.82 -5.01 -21.48
CA GLN A 85 5.16 -5.24 -22.89
C GLN A 85 4.15 -6.16 -23.59
N ALA A 86 3.53 -7.09 -22.86
CA ALA A 86 2.45 -7.95 -23.35
C ALA A 86 1.09 -7.23 -23.44
N GLY A 87 0.99 -5.97 -22.99
CA GLY A 87 -0.23 -5.18 -23.02
C GLY A 87 -1.13 -5.37 -21.80
N THR A 88 -0.64 -6.00 -20.73
CA THR A 88 -1.36 -6.07 -19.45
C THR A 88 -1.51 -4.68 -18.85
N ALA A 89 -2.74 -4.32 -18.51
CA ALA A 89 -3.04 -3.12 -17.74
C ALA A 89 -3.11 -3.45 -16.25
N PHE A 90 -2.56 -2.56 -15.43
CA PHE A 90 -2.60 -2.64 -13.97
C PHE A 90 -3.46 -1.49 -13.46
N ASP A 91 -4.77 -1.66 -13.56
CA ASP A 91 -5.77 -0.62 -13.26
C ASP A 91 -6.31 -0.77 -11.84
N ASP A 92 -6.85 0.33 -11.30
CA ASP A 92 -7.58 0.37 -10.02
C ASP A 92 -6.82 -0.24 -8.83
N LEU A 93 -5.48 -0.17 -8.85
CA LEU A 93 -4.65 -0.67 -7.76
C LEU A 93 -4.95 0.10 -6.46
N PRO A 94 -5.12 -0.59 -5.33
CA PRO A 94 -5.36 0.07 -4.04
C PRO A 94 -4.16 0.94 -3.64
N VAL A 95 -4.43 2.06 -2.99
CA VAL A 95 -3.40 2.92 -2.36
C VAL A 95 -3.39 2.73 -0.85
N GLY A 96 -2.22 2.73 -0.23
CA GLY A 96 -2.09 2.64 1.23
C GLY A 96 -2.55 3.90 1.97
N SER A 97 -2.33 5.08 1.37
CA SER A 97 -2.86 6.36 1.82
C SER A 97 -3.22 7.25 0.64
N GLN A 98 -4.26 8.07 0.81
CA GLN A 98 -4.71 9.04 -0.20
C GLN A 98 -3.79 10.26 -0.29
N THR A 99 -2.99 10.53 0.73
CA THR A 99 -2.03 11.64 0.70
C THR A 99 -0.76 11.16 0.03
N VAL A 100 -0.42 11.73 -1.12
CA VAL A 100 0.84 11.46 -1.83
C VAL A 100 1.57 12.77 -2.03
N THR A 101 2.82 12.83 -1.61
CA THR A 101 3.66 14.05 -1.68
C THR A 101 4.65 14.01 -2.83
N SER A 102 5.16 12.83 -3.18
CA SER A 102 6.02 12.59 -4.33
C SER A 102 5.86 11.16 -4.84
N VAL A 103 6.30 10.94 -6.08
CA VAL A 103 6.30 9.62 -6.73
C VAL A 103 7.64 9.39 -7.40
N ASP A 104 8.24 8.23 -7.13
CA ASP A 104 9.40 7.75 -7.85
C ASP A 104 9.02 6.56 -8.74
N VAL A 105 9.62 6.51 -9.92
CA VAL A 105 9.48 5.37 -10.85
C VAL A 105 10.85 4.97 -11.33
N TYR A 106 11.27 3.74 -11.02
CA TYR A 106 12.58 3.25 -11.41
C TYR A 106 12.58 1.76 -11.74
N TYR A 107 13.51 1.37 -12.59
CA TYR A 107 13.74 0.00 -13.00
C TYR A 107 14.46 -0.79 -11.90
N ASN A 108 13.98 -2.00 -11.62
CA ASN A 108 14.66 -3.02 -10.87
C ASN A 108 14.94 -4.21 -11.80
N ALA A 109 16.19 -4.69 -11.81
CA ALA A 109 16.59 -5.81 -12.66
C ALA A 109 16.03 -7.17 -12.22
N GLY A 110 15.44 -7.23 -11.03
CA GLY A 110 15.10 -8.45 -10.33
C GLY A 110 16.14 -8.81 -9.27
N HIS A 111 15.72 -9.61 -8.29
CA HIS A 111 16.54 -10.11 -7.20
C HIS A 111 15.98 -11.45 -6.70
N PRO A 112 16.73 -12.23 -5.88
CA PRO A 112 16.17 -13.43 -5.26
C PRO A 112 14.82 -13.12 -4.59
N GLY A 113 13.79 -13.89 -4.94
CA GLY A 113 12.39 -13.67 -4.50
C GLY A 113 11.50 -12.97 -5.53
N VAL A 114 12.03 -12.08 -6.37
CA VAL A 114 11.32 -11.43 -7.50
C VAL A 114 12.30 -11.30 -8.67
N GLU A 115 12.48 -12.39 -9.41
CA GLU A 115 13.64 -12.55 -10.31
C GLU A 115 13.55 -11.76 -11.62
N LYS A 116 12.35 -11.47 -12.08
CA LYS A 116 12.15 -10.81 -13.38
C LYS A 116 12.27 -9.30 -13.25
N PRO A 117 12.73 -8.59 -14.30
CA PRO A 117 12.71 -7.14 -14.33
C PRO A 117 11.32 -6.55 -14.08
N HIS A 118 11.26 -5.54 -13.23
CA HIS A 118 10.03 -4.86 -12.85
C HIS A 118 10.31 -3.37 -12.59
N ALA A 119 9.29 -2.53 -12.76
CA ALA A 119 9.34 -1.15 -12.31
C ALA A 119 8.84 -1.08 -10.86
N HIS A 120 9.58 -0.39 -10.00
CA HIS A 120 9.03 0.13 -8.76
C HIS A 120 8.32 1.45 -9.07
N VAL A 121 7.04 1.51 -8.73
CA VAL A 121 6.27 2.76 -8.68
C VAL A 121 6.01 3.05 -7.20
N VAL A 122 6.67 4.05 -6.65
CA VAL A 122 6.72 4.32 -5.20
C VAL A 122 6.01 5.64 -4.93
N LEU A 123 4.88 5.57 -4.23
CA LEU A 123 4.09 6.73 -3.80
C LEU A 123 4.44 7.05 -2.35
N TYR A 124 5.05 8.21 -2.09
CA TYR A 124 5.45 8.63 -0.74
C TYR A 124 4.36 9.45 -0.05
N HIS A 125 4.08 9.15 1.22
CA HIS A 125 2.88 9.66 1.91
C HIS A 125 3.08 10.91 2.78
N ASP A 126 4.32 11.36 2.96
CA ASP A 126 4.65 12.66 3.56
C ASP A 126 6.05 13.15 3.13
N ALA A 127 6.36 14.41 3.40
CA ALA A 127 7.59 15.06 2.96
C ALA A 127 8.89 14.44 3.53
N GLY A 128 8.81 13.71 4.65
CA GLY A 128 9.95 13.03 5.27
C GLY A 128 10.06 11.56 4.91
N ALA A 129 9.05 10.98 4.24
CA ALA A 129 8.96 9.54 3.99
C ALA A 129 10.17 9.00 3.23
N HIS A 130 10.61 9.69 2.17
CA HIS A 130 11.77 9.30 1.39
C HIS A 130 13.04 9.19 2.27
N ASP A 131 13.30 10.19 3.12
CA ASP A 131 14.47 10.22 3.99
C ASP A 131 14.43 9.21 5.13
N ARG A 132 13.22 8.90 5.63
CA ARG A 132 13.02 7.88 6.67
C ARG A 132 13.18 6.46 6.13
N LEU A 133 12.82 6.24 4.87
CA LEU A 133 13.00 4.95 4.20
C LEU A 133 14.44 4.71 3.74
N ALA A 134 15.21 5.76 3.44
CA ALA A 134 16.57 5.65 2.92
C ALA A 134 17.64 5.20 3.94
N LYS A 135 17.33 5.24 5.24
CA LYS A 135 18.25 4.93 6.35
C LYS A 135 17.91 3.57 6.92
#